data_AF-A0AAP5D4M3-F1
#
_entry.id   AF-A0AAP5D4M3-F1
#
_cell.length_a   1.000
_cell.length_b   1.000
_cell.length_c   1.000
_cell.angle_alpha   90.00
_cell.angle_beta   90.00
_cell.angle_gamma   90.00
#
_symmetry.space_group_name_H-M   'P 1'
#
loop_
_entity.id
_entity.type
_entity.pdbx_description
1 polymer ?
#
loop_
_entity_poly.entity_id
_entity_poly.type
_entity_poly.pdbx_seq_one_letter_code
_entity_poly.pdbx_strand_id
1 'polypeptide(L)'
;MIRPAPEGRPRRRRLAGRTLGGIGVAVAAAGVWMIGGYVARAARVLGESDRSWLFWGLAILFAGLLFVGIGVALVFLGRRISRSAAPGPPA
;
A
#
# COMPACT_ATOMS: atom_id res chain seq x y z
N MET A 1 -9.14 -29.74 -31.06
CA MET A 1 -7.96 -29.77 -30.15
C MET A 1 -8.12 -28.71 -29.08
N ILE A 2 -8.54 -29.10 -27.87
CA ILE A 2 -8.64 -28.20 -26.72
C ILE A 2 -7.28 -28.22 -26.04
N ARG A 3 -6.54 -27.11 -26.14
CA ARG A 3 -5.24 -26.96 -25.47
C ARG A 3 -5.51 -26.83 -23.96
N PRO A 4 -5.05 -27.76 -23.10
CA PRO A 4 -5.25 -27.61 -21.67
C PRO A 4 -4.54 -26.33 -21.21
N ALA A 5 -5.28 -25.47 -20.51
CA ALA A 5 -4.70 -24.26 -19.94
C ALA A 5 -3.58 -24.67 -18.97
N PRO A 6 -2.39 -24.05 -19.04
CA PRO A 6 -1.28 -24.45 -18.20
C PRO A 6 -1.66 -24.26 -16.73
N GLU A 7 -1.72 -25.36 -15.97
CA GLU A 7 -2.08 -25.44 -14.54
C GLU A 7 -1.26 -24.48 -13.65
N GLY A 8 -0.12 -23.99 -14.14
CA GLY A 8 0.72 -23.00 -13.45
C GLY A 8 0.20 -21.55 -13.44
N ARG A 9 -0.72 -21.14 -14.33
CA ARG A 9 -1.25 -19.76 -14.38
C ARG A 9 -2.01 -19.32 -13.11
N PRO A 10 -2.94 -20.10 -12.54
CA PRO A 10 -3.68 -19.67 -11.35
C PRO A 10 -2.78 -19.56 -10.11
N ARG A 11 -1.81 -20.47 -9.93
CA ARG A 11 -0.85 -20.41 -8.81
C ARG A 11 0.07 -19.19 -8.91
N ARG A 12 0.58 -18.88 -10.11
CA ARG A 12 1.42 -17.70 -10.36
C ARG A 12 0.67 -16.39 -10.14
N ARG A 13 -0.61 -16.30 -10.55
CA ARG A 13 -1.47 -15.13 -10.29
C ARG A 13 -1.77 -14.93 -8.81
N ARG A 14 -2.06 -16.01 -8.07
CA ARG A 14 -2.23 -15.93 -6.61
C ARG A 14 -0.97 -15.44 -5.90
N LEU A 15 0.21 -15.94 -6.30
CA LEU A 15 1.49 -15.52 -5.74
C LEU A 15 1.75 -14.03 -6.05
N ALA A 16 1.58 -13.62 -7.30
CA ALA A 16 1.75 -12.22 -7.71
C ALA A 16 0.81 -11.28 -6.93
N GLY A 17 -0.46 -11.65 -6.75
CA GLY A 17 -1.41 -10.87 -5.95
C GLY A 17 -1.03 -10.78 -4.47
N ARG A 18 -0.46 -11.84 -3.87
CA ARG A 18 0.08 -11.81 -2.51
C ARG A 18 1.29 -10.90 -2.39
N THR A 19 2.25 -11.01 -3.31
CA THR A 19 3.45 -10.15 -3.31
C THR A 19 3.05 -8.68 -3.47
N LEU A 20 2.16 -8.38 -4.41
CA LEU A 20 1.66 -7.02 -4.62
C LEU A 20 0.94 -6.48 -3.38
N GLY A 21 0.14 -7.32 -2.73
CA GLY A 21 -0.52 -6.98 -1.47
C GLY A 21 0.48 -6.74 -0.33
N GLY A 22 1.52 -7.55 -0.22
CA GLY A 22 2.60 -7.37 0.77
C GLY A 22 3.36 -6.06 0.56
N ILE A 23 3.71 -5.74 -0.70
CA ILE A 23 4.30 -4.44 -1.06
C ILE A 23 3.35 -3.31 -0.68
N GLY A 24 2.06 -3.44 -0.98
CA GLY A 24 1.06 -2.44 -0.61
C GLY A 24 0.98 -2.18 0.89
N VAL A 25 1.02 -3.23 1.72
CA VAL A 25 1.08 -3.09 3.19
C VAL A 25 2.34 -2.36 3.64
N ALA A 26 3.50 -2.72 3.08
CA ALA A 26 4.76 -2.07 3.44
C ALA A 26 4.77 -0.58 3.07
N VAL A 27 4.28 -0.23 1.87
CA VAL A 27 4.16 1.16 1.41
C VAL A 27 3.19 1.95 2.30
N ALA A 28 2.04 1.37 2.66
CA ALA A 28 1.09 2.01 3.56
C ALA A 28 1.69 2.23 4.96
N ALA A 29 2.40 1.24 5.50
CA ALA A 29 3.07 1.34 6.79
C ALA A 29 4.13 2.44 6.80
N ALA A 30 4.92 2.57 5.73
CA ALA A 30 5.88 3.66 5.57
C ALA A 30 5.19 5.04 5.55
N GLY A 31 4.06 5.15 4.85
CA GLY A 31 3.26 6.39 4.83
C GLY A 31 2.74 6.77 6.22
N VAL A 32 2.20 5.80 6.97
CA VAL A 32 1.76 6.01 8.36
C VAL A 32 2.93 6.42 9.26
N TRP A 33 4.10 5.79 9.10
CA TRP A 33 5.30 6.14 9.86
C TRP A 33 5.74 7.58 9.61
N MET A 34 5.75 8.04 8.36
CA MET A 34 6.09 9.44 8.02
C MET A 34 5.13 10.42 8.70
N ILE A 35 3.83 10.15 8.65
CA ILE A 35 2.82 10.99 9.30
C ILE A 35 3.04 11.02 10.81
N GLY A 36 3.23 9.86 11.45
CA GLY A 36 3.48 9.76 12.88
C GLY A 36 4.76 10.50 13.32
N GLY A 37 5.83 10.36 12.53
CA GLY A 37 7.09 11.07 12.75
C GLY A 37 6.93 12.58 12.67
N TYR A 38 6.16 13.07 11.69
CA TYR A 38 5.82 14.50 11.60
C TYR A 38 5.03 14.97 12.82
N VAL A 39 3.95 14.27 13.20
CA VAL A 39 3.12 14.66 14.36
C VAL A 39 3.96 14.72 15.64
N ALA A 40 4.83 13.74 15.85
CA ALA A 40 5.73 13.72 17.01
C ALA A 40 6.75 14.88 16.98
N ARG A 41 7.23 15.28 15.80
CA ARG A 41 8.12 16.44 15.64
C ARG A 41 7.36 17.75 15.88
N ALA A 42 6.20 17.91 15.26
CA ALA A 42 5.33 19.08 15.40
C ALA A 42 4.97 19.32 16.87
N ALA A 43 4.65 18.26 17.61
CA ALA A 43 4.40 18.29 19.06
C ALA A 43 5.53 18.95 19.88
N ARG A 44 6.79 18.79 19.44
CA ARG A 44 7.98 19.31 20.14
C ARG A 44 8.32 20.75 19.79
N VAL A 45 7.92 21.23 18.62
CA VAL A 45 8.31 22.54 18.08
C VAL A 45 7.17 23.56 18.04
N LEU A 46 6.01 23.23 18.62
CA LEU A 46 4.82 24.10 18.67
C LEU A 46 5.06 25.49 19.31
N GLY A 47 6.14 25.68 20.06
CA GLY A 47 6.54 26.96 20.65
C GLY A 47 7.68 27.69 19.93
N GLU A 48 8.25 27.12 18.86
CA GLU A 48 9.34 27.75 18.12
C GLU A 48 8.81 28.85 17.20
N SER A 49 9.52 29.97 17.14
CA SER A 49 9.19 31.12 16.29
C SER A 49 9.41 30.84 14.79
N ASP A 50 10.23 29.84 14.45
CA ASP A 50 10.37 29.39 13.07
C ASP A 50 9.13 28.58 12.66
N ARG A 51 8.50 28.96 11.55
CA ARG A 51 7.31 28.31 10.97
C ARG A 51 7.64 27.42 9.77
N SER A 52 8.91 27.26 9.42
CA SER A 52 9.36 26.40 8.31
C SER A 52 8.89 24.95 8.46
N TRP A 53 8.72 24.47 9.70
CA TRP A 53 8.19 23.14 10.00
C TRP A 53 6.73 22.93 9.58
N LEU A 54 5.93 23.98 9.41
CA LEU A 54 4.56 23.87 8.88
C LEU A 54 4.57 23.51 7.40
N PHE A 55 5.43 24.17 6.62
CA PHE A 55 5.56 23.90 5.18
C PHE A 55 6.13 22.50 4.93
N TRP A 56 7.28 22.19 5.53
CA TRP A 56 7.88 20.86 5.43
C TRP A 56 7.00 19.78 6.04
N GLY A 57 6.29 20.12 7.11
CA GLY A 57 5.30 19.27 7.74
C GLY A 57 4.16 18.88 6.81
N LEU A 58 3.57 19.88 6.14
CA LEU A 58 2.51 19.66 5.16
C LEU A 58 3.00 18.81 3.99
N ALA A 59 4.23 19.04 3.51
CA ALA A 59 4.84 18.23 2.46
C ALA A 59 5.02 16.75 2.90
N ILE A 60 5.52 16.51 4.11
CA ILE A 60 5.66 15.16 4.68
C ILE A 60 4.29 14.50 4.88
N LEU A 61 3.30 15.25 5.33
CA LEU A 61 1.93 14.74 5.54
C LEU A 61 1.29 14.35 4.21
N PHE A 62 1.48 15.17 3.17
CA PHE A 62 1.01 14.87 1.82
C PHE A 62 1.71 13.63 1.23
N ALA A 63 3.04 13.54 1.37
CA ALA A 63 3.80 12.37 0.96
C ALA A 63 3.34 11.10 1.70
N GLY A 64 3.16 11.18 3.02
CA GLY A 64 2.65 10.08 3.83
C GLY A 64 1.26 9.62 3.41
N LEU A 65 0.34 10.55 3.14
CA LEU A 65 -1.00 10.26 2.63
C LEU A 65 -0.96 9.59 1.25
N LEU A 66 -0.09 10.06 0.34
CA LEU A 66 0.11 9.42 -0.96
C LEU A 66 0.61 7.98 -0.79
N PHE A 67 1.58 7.73 0.09
CA PHE A 67 2.07 6.39 0.38
C PHE A 67 0.97 5.50 0.95
N VAL A 68 0.16 6.00 1.88
CA VAL A 68 -1.01 5.27 2.40
C VAL A 68 -1.99 4.94 1.27
N GLY A 69 -2.35 5.91 0.44
CA GLY A 69 -3.28 5.71 -0.68
C GLY A 69 -2.77 4.69 -1.69
N ILE A 70 -1.51 4.80 -2.12
CA ILE A 70 -0.86 3.87 -3.04
C ILE A 70 -0.79 2.47 -2.41
N GLY A 71 -0.37 2.37 -1.15
CA GLY A 71 -0.26 1.11 -0.45
C GLY A 71 -1.60 0.38 -0.33
N VAL A 72 -2.66 1.11 0.05
CA VAL A 72 -4.03 0.58 0.10
C VAL A 72 -4.50 0.14 -1.29
N ALA A 73 -4.27 0.95 -2.32
CA ALA A 73 -4.64 0.60 -3.70
C ALA A 73 -3.94 -0.69 -4.17
N LEU A 74 -2.65 -0.85 -3.86
CA LEU A 74 -1.89 -2.07 -4.17
C LEU A 74 -2.39 -3.30 -3.40
N VAL A 75 -2.81 -3.14 -2.14
CA VAL A 75 -3.47 -4.22 -1.38
C VAL A 75 -4.77 -4.66 -2.05
N PHE A 76 -5.61 -3.70 -2.44
CA PHE A 76 -6.87 -3.99 -3.13
C PHE A 76 -6.63 -4.64 -4.49
N LEU A 77 -5.67 -4.15 -5.26
CA LEU A 77 -5.30 -4.72 -6.56
C LEU A 77 -4.74 -6.14 -6.40
N GLY A 78 -3.87 -6.36 -5.42
CA GLY A 78 -3.34 -7.68 -5.08
C GLY A 78 -4.46 -8.68 -4.72
N ARG A 79 -5.42 -8.25 -3.89
CA ARG A 79 -6.61 -9.05 -3.54
C ARG A 79 -7.48 -9.36 -4.76
N ARG A 80 -7.71 -8.40 -5.66
CA ARG A 80 -8.47 -8.61 -6.91
C ARG A 80 -7.80 -9.66 -7.81
N ILE A 81 -6.48 -9.58 -7.95
CA ILE A 81 -5.69 -10.53 -8.76
C ILE A 81 -5.69 -11.93 -8.13
N SER A 82 -5.59 -12.03 -6.81
CA SER A 82 -5.66 -13.32 -6.12
C SER A 82 -7.06 -13.96 -6.18
N ARG A 83 -8.14 -13.17 -6.15
CA ARG A 83 -9.53 -13.65 -6.23
C ARG A 83 -9.93 -14.12 -7.63
N SER A 84 -9.46 -13.44 -8.67
CA SER A 84 -9.68 -13.84 -10.07
C SER A 84 -8.91 -15.11 -10.48
N ALA A 85 -8.11 -15.68 -9.56
CA ALA A 85 -7.39 -16.93 -9.72
C ALA A 85 -7.95 -18.06 -8.84
N ALA A 86 -9.14 -17.91 -8.24
CA ALA A 86 -9.85 -18.99 -7.57
C ALA A 86 -10.71 -19.77 -8.57
N PRO A 87 -10.67 -21.12 -8.57
CA PRO A 87 -11.63 -21.92 -9.33
C PRO A 87 -13.04 -21.64 -8.81
N GLY A 88 -14.03 -21.58 -9.71
CA GLY A 88 -15.43 -21.31 -9.37
C GLY A 88 -15.99 -22.35 -8.39
N PRO A 89 -17.13 -22.04 -7.73
CA PRO A 89 -17.76 -22.97 -6.81
C PRO A 89 -18.07 -24.31 -7.50
N PRO A 90 -17.95 -25.44 -6.79
CA PRO A 90 -18.40 -26.73 -7.34
C PRO A 90 -19.87 -26.62 -7.70
N ALA A 91 -20.19 -26.98 -8.94
CA ALA A 91 -21.56 -27.12 -9.44
C ALA A 91 -22.27 -28.30 -8.77
#